data_AF-A0A925QXV7-F1
#
_entry.id   AF-A0A925QXV7-F1
#
_cell.length_a   1.000
_cell.length_b   1.000
_cell.length_c   1.000
_cell.angle_alpha   90.00
_cell.angle_beta   90.00
_cell.angle_gamma   90.00
#
_symmetry.space_group_name_H-M   'P 1'
#
loop_
_entity.id
_entity.type
_entity.pdbx_description
1 polymer ?
#
loop_
_entity_poly.entity_id
_entity_poly.type
_entity_poly.pdbx_seq_one_letter_code
_entity_poly.pdbx_strand_id
1 'polypeptide(L)'
;MIRWLLIFSLLYGLKTIAQPPGNGFFYGRTTGPLPYFEYGLGDDRLGGAKMGYLDTSVLVKVVDSVRDDYKIQLSRYHTAYLPKVNFKTDSSIQLLPFYLTSSWKVYGDDQFDYLYVVLDERLPYRVQQEINPSRIIIDIFGVTSNTNWITQLSSAKEIRNAYYEQREDDVFRVIIELKHDQHWGYQPYYDGKKLVIRVNRQPPVLSLSKLKIAVDAGHGGENMGATGRTSGIAEKDYTLKIARELEKALKKEKAKVYMTREEDTTLSMVDRTLAIRQELPHLLLSIHLNSAGSDTVKGASTYYRHIGFRPLTQAILKRMLELGLKEYGNVGSFNFSLSGPTEYPNCLVEVAFLSNREDEKRILSPTFHKQVAAKIVAGVKDWLKNMPR
;
A
#
# COMPACT_ATOMS: atom_id res chain seq x y z
N MET A 1 33.03 -9.95 49.61
CA MET A 1 33.37 -9.02 48.50
C MET A 1 32.29 -9.10 47.46
N ILE A 2 31.28 -8.23 47.54
CA ILE A 2 30.15 -8.14 46.60
C ILE A 2 30.33 -6.82 45.87
N ARG A 3 30.64 -6.87 44.56
CA ARG A 3 30.72 -5.69 43.69
C ARG A 3 29.32 -5.40 43.14
N TRP A 4 28.71 -4.32 43.63
CA TRP A 4 27.54 -3.73 43.01
C TRP A 4 27.98 -3.00 41.73
N LEU A 5 27.50 -3.45 40.56
CA LEU A 5 27.55 -2.66 39.33
C LEU A 5 26.29 -1.78 39.29
N LEU A 6 26.48 -0.47 39.48
CA LEU A 6 25.49 0.55 39.16
C LEU A 6 25.37 0.67 37.64
N ILE A 7 24.26 0.18 37.08
CA ILE A 7 23.89 0.42 35.69
C ILE A 7 23.30 1.83 35.61
N PHE A 8 24.09 2.79 35.11
CA PHE A 8 23.58 4.09 34.70
C PHE A 8 22.64 3.89 33.50
N SER A 9 21.34 4.04 33.73
CA SER A 9 20.36 4.18 32.67
C SER A 9 20.54 5.59 32.09
N LEU A 10 21.22 5.71 30.93
CA LEU A 10 21.18 6.94 30.14
C LEU A 10 19.77 7.09 29.56
N LEU A 11 18.91 7.79 30.29
CA LEU A 11 17.73 8.43 29.73
C LEU A 11 18.21 9.49 28.74
N TYR A 12 18.24 9.15 27.44
CA TYR A 12 18.28 10.16 26.38
C TYR A 12 16.97 10.94 26.45
N GLY A 13 17.00 12.05 27.18
CA GLY A 13 15.97 13.08 27.05
C GLY A 13 15.98 13.58 25.62
N LEU A 14 14.99 13.18 24.82
CA LEU A 14 14.67 13.83 23.55
C LEU A 14 14.36 15.30 23.89
N LYS A 15 15.35 16.17 23.72
CA LYS A 15 15.11 17.62 23.68
C LYS A 15 14.31 17.89 22.42
N THR A 16 12.99 17.94 22.56
CA THR A 16 12.08 18.51 21.56
C THR A 16 12.41 19.99 21.46
N ILE A 17 13.24 20.36 20.50
CA ILE A 17 13.34 21.75 20.07
C ILE A 17 12.15 21.97 19.14
N ALA A 18 11.00 22.31 19.73
CA ALA A 18 10.00 23.04 18.97
C ALA A 18 10.65 24.35 18.51
N GLN A 19 10.53 24.70 17.24
CA GLN A 19 10.90 26.05 16.82
C GLN A 19 10.07 27.05 17.64
N PRO A 20 10.64 28.21 18.03
CA PRO A 20 9.83 29.30 18.55
C PRO A 20 8.72 29.62 17.52
N PRO A 21 7.50 29.99 17.95
CA PRO A 21 6.39 30.24 17.05
C PRO A 21 6.73 31.40 16.11
N GLY A 22 7.21 31.06 14.92
CA GLY A 22 7.27 31.98 13.80
C GLY A 22 5.84 32.18 13.31
N ASN A 23 5.28 33.35 13.56
CA ASN A 23 3.93 33.72 13.14
C ASN A 23 3.78 33.63 11.61
N GLY A 24 3.12 32.58 11.14
CA GLY A 24 2.62 32.45 9.78
C GLY A 24 2.43 31.01 9.33
N PHE A 25 1.22 30.65 8.92
CA PHE A 25 1.05 29.52 8.02
C PHE A 25 1.61 29.89 6.66
N PHE A 26 2.12 28.91 5.93
CA PHE A 26 2.58 29.11 4.54
C PHE A 26 2.06 27.99 3.65
N TYR A 27 2.11 28.23 2.35
CA TYR A 27 1.60 27.30 1.36
C TYR A 27 2.72 26.77 0.48
N GLY A 28 2.49 25.58 -0.03
CA GLY A 28 3.34 24.96 -1.01
C GLY A 28 2.61 23.79 -1.64
N ARG A 29 3.39 22.93 -2.29
CA ARG A 29 2.85 21.80 -3.02
C ARG A 29 3.57 20.51 -2.69
N THR A 30 2.84 19.39 -2.79
CA THR A 30 3.45 18.06 -2.72
C THR A 30 4.42 17.83 -3.88
N THR A 31 5.51 17.11 -3.63
CA THR A 31 6.56 16.80 -4.61
C THR A 31 7.09 15.38 -4.47
N GLY A 32 7.78 14.93 -5.52
CA GLY A 32 8.39 13.60 -5.59
C GLY A 32 7.44 12.54 -6.16
N PRO A 33 7.92 11.30 -6.33
CA PRO A 33 7.18 10.28 -7.09
C PRO A 33 6.01 9.63 -6.34
N LEU A 34 6.06 9.62 -5.01
CA LEU A 34 5.07 8.98 -4.13
C LEU A 34 4.90 9.80 -2.84
N PRO A 35 4.47 11.07 -2.92
CA PRO A 35 4.19 11.86 -1.73
C PRO A 35 3.08 11.20 -0.92
N TYR A 36 3.12 11.32 0.40
CA TYR A 36 2.12 10.75 1.30
C TYR A 36 1.89 11.65 2.50
N PHE A 37 0.74 11.45 3.15
CA PHE A 37 0.48 12.00 4.47
C PHE A 37 0.55 10.91 5.54
N GLU A 38 0.80 11.30 6.77
CA GLU A 38 0.74 10.46 7.96
C GLU A 38 -0.31 10.96 8.94
N TYR A 39 -0.93 10.03 9.67
CA TYR A 39 -1.95 10.35 10.68
C TYR A 39 -1.36 11.07 11.91
N GLY A 40 -0.09 10.84 12.21
CA GLY A 40 0.56 11.30 13.43
C GLY A 40 2.07 11.10 13.36
N LEU A 41 2.76 11.58 14.40
CA LEU A 41 4.23 11.51 14.53
C LEU A 41 4.77 10.17 15.03
N GLY A 42 3.90 9.19 15.28
CA GLY A 42 4.30 7.87 15.75
C GLY A 42 4.82 7.03 14.60
N ASP A 43 6.02 6.48 14.77
CA ASP A 43 6.68 5.59 13.82
C ASP A 43 7.13 4.28 14.49
N ASP A 44 7.32 3.26 13.66
CA ASP A 44 8.02 2.03 14.01
C ASP A 44 9.08 1.72 12.94
N ARG A 45 9.62 0.50 12.93
CA ARG A 45 10.61 0.08 11.92
C ARG A 45 10.13 0.15 10.46
N LEU A 46 8.83 0.34 10.22
CA LEU A 46 8.18 0.47 8.90
C LEU A 46 7.83 1.94 8.58
N GLY A 47 8.10 2.87 9.50
CA GLY A 47 7.82 4.30 9.38
C GLY A 47 6.45 4.71 9.91
N GLY A 48 6.12 6.00 9.78
CA GLY A 48 4.89 6.59 10.29
C GLY A 48 3.63 6.07 9.61
N ALA A 49 2.52 6.04 10.35
CA ALA A 49 1.24 5.51 9.88
C ALA A 49 0.67 6.34 8.73
N LYS A 50 0.89 5.90 7.49
CA LYS A 50 0.49 6.64 6.28
C LYS A 50 -1.04 6.68 6.14
N MET A 51 -1.60 7.81 5.73
CA MET A 51 -3.00 7.94 5.32
C MET A 51 -3.26 7.39 3.92
N GLY A 52 -2.22 7.35 3.08
CA GLY A 52 -2.25 6.96 1.68
C GLY A 52 -1.24 7.77 0.87
N TYR A 53 -1.00 7.37 -0.37
CA TYR A 53 -0.21 8.16 -1.31
C TYR A 53 -1.07 9.20 -2.02
N LEU A 54 -0.44 10.29 -2.40
CA LEU A 54 -1.02 11.43 -3.09
C LEU A 54 -0.35 11.57 -4.47
N ASP A 55 -0.94 12.42 -5.30
CA ASP A 55 -0.25 12.94 -6.47
C ASP A 55 0.63 14.15 -6.11
N THR A 56 1.45 14.56 -7.06
CA THR A 56 2.28 15.76 -7.03
C THR A 56 1.47 17.03 -7.29
N SER A 57 2.05 18.15 -6.91
CA SER A 57 1.49 19.49 -7.10
C SER A 57 0.19 19.75 -6.35
N VAL A 58 -0.14 18.93 -5.34
CA VAL A 58 -1.30 19.13 -4.46
C VAL A 58 -1.01 20.31 -3.52
N LEU A 59 -1.90 21.28 -3.49
CA LEU A 59 -1.83 22.46 -2.61
C LEU A 59 -1.92 22.03 -1.14
N VAL A 60 -1.00 22.54 -0.32
CA VAL A 60 -0.92 22.21 1.11
C VAL A 60 -0.69 23.49 1.92
N LYS A 61 -1.45 23.62 3.02
CA LYS A 61 -1.26 24.66 4.04
C LYS A 61 -0.45 24.11 5.21
N VAL A 62 0.79 24.55 5.36
CA VAL A 62 1.64 24.22 6.51
C VAL A 62 1.27 25.13 7.67
N VAL A 63 0.99 24.54 8.82
CA VAL A 63 0.61 25.26 10.05
C VAL A 63 1.61 25.06 11.19
N ASP A 64 2.47 24.06 11.09
CA ASP A 64 3.54 23.80 12.06
C ASP A 64 4.66 22.95 11.41
N SER A 65 5.79 22.82 12.10
CA SER A 65 6.95 22.03 11.66
C SER A 65 7.53 21.25 12.84
N VAL A 66 7.80 19.97 12.65
CA VAL A 66 8.33 19.09 13.70
C VAL A 66 9.24 18.03 13.09
N ARG A 67 10.48 17.93 13.57
CA ARG A 67 11.49 16.99 13.04
C ARG A 67 11.60 17.07 11.51
N ASP A 68 11.35 15.97 10.81
CA ASP A 68 11.43 15.84 9.36
C ASP A 68 10.08 16.02 8.67
N ASP A 69 9.05 16.47 9.40
CA ASP A 69 7.68 16.63 8.93
C ASP A 69 7.16 18.06 9.09
N TYR A 70 6.24 18.41 8.22
CA TYR A 70 5.34 19.55 8.41
C TYR A 70 4.00 19.05 8.94
N LYS A 71 3.44 19.76 9.92
CA LYS A 71 2.01 19.63 10.24
C LYS A 71 1.24 20.47 9.25
N ILE A 72 0.26 19.85 8.61
CA ILE A 72 -0.53 20.49 7.57
C ILE A 72 -2.00 20.52 7.96
N GLN A 73 -2.68 21.59 7.57
CA GLN A 73 -4.12 21.70 7.71
C GLN A 73 -4.78 21.25 6.42
N LEU A 74 -5.53 20.15 6.50
CA LEU A 74 -6.29 19.59 5.38
C LEU A 74 -7.62 20.33 5.23
N SER A 75 -8.33 20.50 6.35
CA SER A 75 -9.59 21.24 6.45
C SER A 75 -9.72 21.83 7.86
N ARG A 76 -10.84 22.46 8.20
CA ARG A 76 -11.06 23.14 9.49
C ARG A 76 -10.75 22.25 10.69
N TYR A 77 -11.16 20.98 10.64
CA TYR A 77 -11.02 20.03 11.75
C TYR A 77 -10.03 18.89 11.48
N HIS A 78 -9.39 18.88 10.31
CA HIS A 78 -8.52 17.80 9.89
C HIS A 78 -7.09 18.29 9.67
N THR A 79 -6.15 17.57 10.27
CA THR A 79 -4.70 17.81 10.10
C THR A 79 -4.01 16.50 9.77
N ALA A 80 -2.84 16.60 9.16
CA ALA A 80 -1.95 15.48 8.91
C ALA A 80 -0.49 15.91 9.00
N TYR A 81 0.41 14.94 8.84
CA TYR A 81 1.85 15.18 8.74
C TYR A 81 2.33 14.86 7.33
N LEU A 82 3.21 15.72 6.80
CA LEU A 82 3.79 15.60 5.46
C LEU A 82 5.31 15.62 5.60
N PRO A 83 6.02 14.57 5.14
CA PRO A 83 7.48 14.58 5.10
C PRO A 83 8.00 15.79 4.34
N LYS A 84 8.97 16.51 4.91
CA LYS A 84 9.58 17.71 4.32
C LYS A 84 10.16 17.43 2.94
N VAL A 85 10.65 16.22 2.71
CA VAL A 85 11.17 15.76 1.41
C VAL A 85 10.09 15.68 0.31
N ASN A 86 8.81 15.62 0.69
CA ASN A 86 7.67 15.61 -0.21
C ASN A 86 6.95 16.96 -0.30
N PHE A 87 7.60 18.05 0.14
CA PHE A 87 7.04 19.38 0.11
C PHE A 87 7.97 20.38 -0.59
N LYS A 88 7.39 21.31 -1.33
CA LYS A 88 8.09 22.49 -1.86
C LYS A 88 7.24 23.74 -1.67
N THR A 89 7.80 24.76 -1.03
CA THR A 89 7.18 26.08 -0.94
C THR A 89 6.96 26.64 -2.34
N ASP A 90 5.80 27.27 -2.56
CA ASP A 90 5.44 27.84 -3.85
C ASP A 90 4.84 29.24 -3.64
N SER A 91 5.66 30.27 -3.88
CA SER A 91 5.26 31.68 -3.76
C SER A 91 4.36 32.16 -4.89
N SER A 92 4.15 31.35 -5.94
CA SER A 92 3.27 31.69 -7.06
C SER A 92 1.80 31.33 -6.80
N ILE A 93 1.50 30.65 -5.69
CA ILE A 93 0.14 30.25 -5.34
C ILE A 93 -0.74 31.48 -5.17
N GLN A 94 -1.80 31.54 -5.98
CA GLN A 94 -2.92 32.45 -5.78
C GLN A 94 -4.02 31.71 -5.02
N LEU A 95 -4.22 32.05 -3.76
CA LEU A 95 -5.24 31.43 -2.92
C LEU A 95 -6.62 31.97 -3.28
N LEU A 96 -7.59 31.05 -3.33
CA LEU A 96 -8.99 31.41 -3.46
C LEU A 96 -9.64 31.49 -2.06
N PRO A 97 -10.67 32.33 -1.86
CA PRO A 97 -11.40 32.39 -0.60
C PRO A 97 -12.10 31.07 -0.27
N PHE A 98 -12.46 30.30 -1.29
CA PHE A 98 -13.01 28.95 -1.22
C PHE A 98 -12.66 28.20 -2.52
N TYR A 99 -12.63 26.88 -2.46
CA TYR A 99 -12.47 26.02 -3.64
C TYR A 99 -13.75 25.21 -3.83
N LEU A 100 -14.18 25.05 -5.08
CA LEU A 100 -15.42 24.37 -5.41
C LEU A 100 -15.16 23.11 -6.24
N THR A 101 -16.07 22.15 -6.11
CA THR A 101 -16.23 21.09 -7.11
C THR A 101 -17.04 21.62 -8.30
N SER A 102 -16.90 20.97 -9.45
CA SER A 102 -17.77 21.19 -10.61
C SER A 102 -18.29 19.85 -11.13
N SER A 103 -18.85 19.84 -12.35
CA SER A 103 -19.41 18.64 -12.96
C SER A 103 -18.38 17.53 -13.07
N TRP A 104 -18.86 16.30 -12.94
CA TRP A 104 -18.06 15.08 -12.92
C TRP A 104 -18.62 14.07 -13.90
N LYS A 105 -17.76 13.13 -14.28
CA LYS A 105 -18.08 12.11 -15.27
C LYS A 105 -17.58 10.76 -14.82
N VAL A 106 -18.41 9.75 -15.06
CA VAL A 106 -18.11 8.34 -14.89
C VAL A 106 -18.19 7.67 -16.26
N TYR A 107 -17.14 6.96 -16.65
CA TYR A 107 -17.04 6.30 -17.95
C TYR A 107 -16.01 5.16 -17.87
N GLY A 108 -15.91 4.34 -18.91
CA GLY A 108 -14.88 3.31 -18.98
C GLY A 108 -14.31 3.15 -20.38
N ASP A 109 -13.15 2.49 -20.44
CA ASP A 109 -12.51 2.02 -21.68
C ASP A 109 -12.56 0.48 -21.74
N ASP A 110 -11.56 -0.20 -22.33
CA ASP A 110 -11.51 -1.66 -22.38
C ASP A 110 -11.08 -2.31 -21.05
N GLN A 111 -10.27 -1.62 -20.24
CA GLN A 111 -9.60 -2.19 -19.06
C GLN A 111 -10.11 -1.59 -17.75
N PHE A 112 -10.46 -0.32 -17.75
CA PHE A 112 -10.73 0.46 -16.55
C PHE A 112 -12.05 1.21 -16.64
N ASP A 113 -12.58 1.51 -15.47
CA ASP A 113 -13.54 2.58 -15.30
C ASP A 113 -12.84 3.79 -14.69
N TYR A 114 -13.41 4.96 -14.93
CA TYR A 114 -12.89 6.24 -14.52
C TYR A 114 -14.02 7.04 -13.92
N LEU A 115 -13.72 7.71 -12.82
CA LEU A 115 -14.48 8.82 -12.30
C LEU A 115 -13.53 10.02 -12.23
N TYR A 116 -13.97 11.21 -12.62
CA TYR A 116 -13.23 12.42 -12.26
C TYR A 116 -14.11 13.46 -11.61
N VAL A 117 -13.58 14.18 -10.62
CA VAL A 117 -14.17 15.39 -10.06
C VAL A 117 -13.34 16.58 -10.53
N VAL A 118 -13.97 17.55 -11.19
CA VAL A 118 -13.31 18.82 -11.55
C VAL A 118 -13.25 19.70 -10.31
N LEU A 119 -12.07 20.23 -10.00
CA LEU A 119 -11.82 21.12 -8.87
C LEU A 119 -11.22 22.45 -9.33
N ASP A 120 -11.29 23.46 -8.48
CA ASP A 120 -10.59 24.74 -8.70
C ASP A 120 -9.08 24.66 -8.47
N GLU A 121 -8.58 23.61 -7.81
CA GLU A 121 -7.16 23.38 -7.54
C GLU A 121 -6.93 21.88 -7.25
N ARG A 122 -5.68 21.43 -7.31
CA ARG A 122 -5.26 20.13 -6.79
C ARG A 122 -5.29 20.16 -5.28
N LEU A 123 -6.35 19.60 -4.69
CA LEU A 123 -6.56 19.62 -3.26
C LEU A 123 -6.18 18.28 -2.58
N PRO A 124 -5.85 18.32 -1.27
CA PRO A 124 -5.58 17.13 -0.49
C PRO A 124 -6.76 16.15 -0.50
N TYR A 125 -6.46 14.86 -0.55
CA TYR A 125 -7.48 13.82 -0.48
C TYR A 125 -7.02 12.61 0.32
N ARG A 126 -7.98 11.80 0.75
CA ARG A 126 -7.76 10.47 1.35
C ARG A 126 -8.71 9.48 0.71
N VAL A 127 -8.24 8.25 0.45
CA VAL A 127 -9.06 7.17 -0.10
C VAL A 127 -9.11 5.98 0.86
N GLN A 128 -10.29 5.37 1.02
CA GLN A 128 -10.54 4.20 1.84
C GLN A 128 -11.42 3.18 1.11
N GLN A 129 -11.30 1.91 1.49
CA GLN A 129 -12.14 0.82 0.99
C GLN A 129 -13.19 0.43 2.05
N GLU A 130 -14.39 0.13 1.57
CA GLU A 130 -15.41 -0.59 2.32
C GLU A 130 -15.78 -1.87 1.55
N ILE A 131 -16.13 -2.92 2.27
CA ILE A 131 -16.33 -4.27 1.71
C ILE A 131 -17.76 -4.80 1.86
N ASN A 132 -18.63 -4.06 2.57
CA ASN A 132 -20.03 -4.44 2.72
C ASN A 132 -20.91 -3.18 2.95
N PRO A 133 -21.48 -2.59 1.89
CA PRO A 133 -21.28 -2.93 0.47
C PRO A 133 -19.86 -2.58 -0.04
N SER A 134 -19.47 -3.13 -1.19
CA SER A 134 -18.17 -2.85 -1.82
C SER A 134 -18.10 -1.42 -2.36
N ARG A 135 -17.29 -0.57 -1.72
CA ARG A 135 -17.19 0.86 -2.05
C ARG A 135 -15.77 1.40 -1.95
N ILE A 136 -15.46 2.39 -2.78
CA ILE A 136 -14.28 3.24 -2.63
C ILE A 136 -14.77 4.62 -2.16
N ILE A 137 -14.25 5.08 -1.02
CA ILE A 137 -14.62 6.33 -0.38
C ILE A 137 -13.46 7.31 -0.49
N ILE A 138 -13.71 8.48 -1.06
CA ILE A 138 -12.70 9.53 -1.22
C ILE A 138 -13.17 10.76 -0.46
N ASP A 139 -12.40 11.19 0.54
CA ASP A 139 -12.57 12.50 1.16
C ASP A 139 -11.63 13.49 0.47
N ILE A 140 -12.17 14.55 -0.12
CA ILE A 140 -11.43 15.69 -0.66
C ILE A 140 -11.55 16.83 0.35
N PHE A 141 -10.41 17.36 0.80
CA PHE A 141 -10.34 18.36 1.85
C PHE A 141 -10.17 19.78 1.29
N GLY A 142 -10.75 20.76 1.96
CA GLY A 142 -10.67 22.18 1.58
C GLY A 142 -11.61 22.56 0.44
N VAL A 143 -12.67 21.78 0.19
CA VAL A 143 -13.58 21.98 -0.95
C VAL A 143 -15.05 21.88 -0.55
N THR A 144 -15.86 22.73 -1.17
CA THR A 144 -17.33 22.73 -1.05
C THR A 144 -17.97 22.32 -2.37
N SER A 145 -19.10 21.64 -2.31
CA SER A 145 -19.83 21.24 -3.52
C SER A 145 -20.34 22.44 -4.30
N ASN A 146 -19.97 22.53 -5.58
CA ASN A 146 -20.74 23.25 -6.60
C ASN A 146 -21.00 22.31 -7.80
N THR A 147 -21.18 21.03 -7.47
CA THR A 147 -21.44 19.96 -8.43
C THR A 147 -22.84 20.11 -9.01
N ASN A 148 -22.91 20.44 -10.30
CA ASN A 148 -24.20 20.55 -11.03
C ASN A 148 -24.62 19.23 -11.70
N TRP A 149 -23.67 18.49 -12.28
CA TRP A 149 -23.96 17.29 -13.07
C TRP A 149 -23.06 16.12 -12.73
N ILE A 150 -23.66 14.96 -12.45
CA ILE A 150 -23.02 13.65 -12.41
C ILE A 150 -23.39 12.92 -13.70
N THR A 151 -22.47 12.80 -14.65
CA THR A 151 -22.77 12.07 -15.90
C THR A 151 -22.13 10.69 -15.87
N GLN A 152 -22.93 9.63 -15.77
CA GLN A 152 -22.46 8.25 -15.88
C GLN A 152 -22.78 7.68 -17.26
N LEU A 153 -21.75 7.34 -18.02
CA LEU A 153 -21.87 6.68 -19.31
C LEU A 153 -22.03 5.17 -19.15
N SER A 154 -22.78 4.56 -20.05
CA SER A 154 -22.94 3.10 -20.13
C SER A 154 -21.65 2.34 -20.47
N SER A 155 -20.56 3.05 -20.79
CA SER A 155 -19.23 2.46 -20.96
C SER A 155 -18.59 2.06 -19.63
N ALA A 156 -19.02 2.61 -18.48
CA ALA A 156 -18.62 2.11 -17.16
C ALA A 156 -19.21 0.71 -16.91
N LYS A 157 -18.39 -0.24 -16.45
CA LYS A 157 -18.76 -1.65 -16.24
C LYS A 157 -18.56 -2.15 -14.81
N GLU A 158 -17.67 -1.54 -14.05
CA GLU A 158 -17.35 -1.85 -12.66
C GLU A 158 -17.96 -0.84 -11.69
N ILE A 159 -17.95 0.45 -12.03
CA ILE A 159 -18.60 1.47 -11.21
C ILE A 159 -20.11 1.33 -11.39
N ARG A 160 -20.78 0.86 -10.33
CA ARG A 160 -22.23 0.70 -10.29
C ARG A 160 -22.90 2.06 -10.09
N ASN A 161 -22.53 2.75 -9.01
CA ASN A 161 -23.05 4.07 -8.66
C ASN A 161 -21.91 5.00 -8.27
N ALA A 162 -22.08 6.30 -8.53
CA ALA A 162 -21.22 7.35 -8.02
C ALA A 162 -22.06 8.53 -7.53
N TYR A 163 -21.84 8.93 -6.28
CA TYR A 163 -22.56 10.03 -5.64
C TYR A 163 -21.69 10.65 -4.54
N TYR A 164 -22.12 11.79 -3.98
CA TYR A 164 -21.33 12.54 -3.02
C TYR A 164 -22.11 12.88 -1.75
N GLU A 165 -21.37 13.18 -0.69
CA GLU A 165 -21.87 13.80 0.54
C GLU A 165 -20.99 15.00 0.89
N GLN A 166 -21.59 16.14 1.25
CA GLN A 166 -20.87 17.23 1.91
C GLN A 166 -20.82 16.91 3.41
N ARG A 167 -19.72 16.30 3.88
CA ARG A 167 -19.59 15.79 5.25
C ARG A 167 -19.42 16.90 6.28
N GLU A 168 -18.70 17.94 5.88
CA GLU A 168 -18.40 19.16 6.63
C GLU A 168 -18.34 20.31 5.62
N ASP A 169 -18.34 21.58 6.06
CA ASP A 169 -18.31 22.75 5.16
C ASP A 169 -17.19 22.68 4.11
N ASP A 170 -16.05 22.08 4.46
CA ASP A 170 -14.85 21.96 3.64
C ASP A 170 -14.35 20.51 3.49
N VAL A 171 -15.24 19.51 3.64
CA VAL A 171 -14.95 18.09 3.36
C VAL A 171 -16.00 17.50 2.42
N PHE A 172 -15.61 17.27 1.17
CA PHE A 172 -16.45 16.67 0.14
C PHE A 172 -16.09 15.19 -0.03
N ARG A 173 -17.07 14.31 0.24
CA ARG A 173 -16.90 12.87 0.12
C ARG A 173 -17.48 12.36 -1.18
N VAL A 174 -16.66 11.73 -2.01
CA VAL A 174 -17.08 10.92 -3.14
C VAL A 174 -17.25 9.46 -2.70
N ILE A 175 -18.35 8.86 -3.13
CA ILE A 175 -18.67 7.45 -2.89
C ILE A 175 -18.80 6.76 -4.24
N ILE A 176 -17.97 5.75 -4.47
CA ILE A 176 -18.03 4.88 -5.65
C ILE A 176 -18.48 3.51 -5.17
N GLU A 177 -19.68 3.09 -5.58
CA GLU A 177 -20.12 1.71 -5.38
C GLU A 177 -19.64 0.82 -6.51
N LEU A 178 -19.04 -0.31 -6.15
CA LEU A 178 -18.54 -1.28 -7.11
C LEU A 178 -19.61 -2.32 -7.44
N LYS A 179 -19.55 -2.86 -8.64
CA LYS A 179 -20.40 -3.96 -9.09
C LYS A 179 -20.00 -5.25 -8.39
N HIS A 180 -18.70 -5.52 -8.27
CA HIS A 180 -18.18 -6.72 -7.64
C HIS A 180 -17.73 -6.48 -6.20
N ASP A 181 -17.86 -7.51 -5.36
CA ASP A 181 -17.46 -7.47 -3.95
C ASP A 181 -15.93 -7.42 -3.78
N GLN A 182 -15.19 -8.07 -4.69
CA GLN A 182 -13.74 -8.08 -4.68
C GLN A 182 -13.18 -6.76 -5.23
N HIS A 183 -12.41 -6.07 -4.40
CA HIS A 183 -11.62 -4.92 -4.83
C HIS A 183 -10.45 -5.37 -5.71
N TRP A 184 -10.47 -5.01 -7.00
CA TRP A 184 -9.37 -5.28 -7.96
C TRP A 184 -8.36 -4.15 -8.06
N GLY A 185 -8.60 -3.07 -7.34
CA GLY A 185 -7.70 -1.94 -7.17
C GLY A 185 -8.17 -0.67 -7.86
N TYR A 186 -7.58 0.45 -7.44
CA TYR A 186 -7.86 1.78 -7.96
C TYR A 186 -6.61 2.66 -7.85
N GLN A 187 -6.57 3.74 -8.64
CA GLN A 187 -5.51 4.74 -8.60
C GLN A 187 -6.11 6.16 -8.63
N PRO A 188 -5.95 6.95 -7.55
CA PRO A 188 -6.21 8.39 -7.60
C PRO A 188 -5.01 9.14 -8.22
N TYR A 189 -5.29 10.10 -9.10
CA TYR A 189 -4.29 11.02 -9.66
C TYR A 189 -4.96 12.28 -10.22
N TYR A 190 -4.18 13.33 -10.49
CA TYR A 190 -4.66 14.57 -11.10
C TYR A 190 -4.35 14.65 -12.60
N ASP A 191 -5.39 14.86 -13.42
CA ASP A 191 -5.29 15.34 -14.80
C ASP A 191 -5.65 16.84 -14.83
N GLY A 192 -4.65 17.72 -14.87
CA GLY A 192 -4.85 19.13 -14.59
C GLY A 192 -5.41 19.35 -13.18
N LYS A 193 -6.63 19.88 -13.08
CA LYS A 193 -7.40 20.04 -11.82
C LYS A 193 -8.54 19.02 -11.66
N LYS A 194 -8.55 17.97 -12.50
CA LYS A 194 -9.47 16.85 -12.35
C LYS A 194 -8.85 15.82 -11.42
N LEU A 195 -9.45 15.59 -10.26
CA LEU A 195 -9.10 14.42 -9.45
C LEU A 195 -9.73 13.20 -10.11
N VAL A 196 -8.92 12.38 -10.76
CA VAL A 196 -9.33 11.14 -11.44
C VAL A 196 -9.13 9.96 -10.51
N ILE A 197 -10.14 9.09 -10.44
CA ILE A 197 -10.09 7.78 -9.82
C ILE A 197 -10.23 6.74 -10.94
N ARG A 198 -9.12 6.11 -11.31
CA ARG A 198 -9.14 4.93 -12.19
C ARG A 198 -9.46 3.71 -11.35
N VAL A 199 -10.49 2.96 -11.71
CA VAL A 199 -10.93 1.73 -11.03
C VAL A 199 -10.66 0.55 -11.95
N ASN A 200 -9.95 -0.46 -11.44
CA ASN A 200 -9.73 -1.69 -12.18
C ASN A 200 -11.01 -2.52 -12.22
N ARG A 201 -11.32 -3.05 -13.40
CA ARG A 201 -12.41 -4.02 -13.55
C ARG A 201 -11.99 -5.39 -13.05
N GLN A 202 -12.95 -6.17 -12.56
CA GLN A 202 -12.74 -7.60 -12.41
C GLN A 202 -12.39 -8.23 -13.76
N PRO A 203 -11.32 -9.06 -13.85
CA PRO A 203 -11.03 -9.82 -15.06
C PRO A 203 -12.23 -10.67 -15.47
N PRO A 204 -12.62 -10.67 -16.77
CA PRO A 204 -13.79 -11.41 -17.22
C PRO A 204 -13.64 -12.93 -17.05
N VAL A 205 -12.39 -13.42 -16.97
CA VAL A 205 -12.06 -14.82 -16.71
C VAL A 205 -11.13 -14.90 -15.52
N LEU A 206 -11.66 -15.38 -14.39
CA LEU A 206 -10.95 -15.57 -13.13
C LEU A 206 -10.07 -16.82 -13.17
N SER A 207 -9.01 -16.79 -13.96
CA SER A 207 -8.03 -17.88 -14.05
C SER A 207 -6.61 -17.34 -14.17
N LEU A 208 -5.62 -18.04 -13.59
CA LEU A 208 -4.21 -17.63 -13.64
C LEU A 208 -3.71 -17.38 -15.06
N SER A 209 -4.15 -18.17 -16.04
CA SER A 209 -3.77 -18.02 -17.45
C SER A 209 -4.14 -16.68 -18.10
N LYS A 210 -5.01 -15.90 -17.45
CA LYS A 210 -5.47 -14.58 -17.90
C LYS A 210 -4.93 -13.45 -17.03
N LEU A 211 -4.16 -13.77 -15.98
CA LEU A 211 -3.60 -12.78 -15.07
C LEU A 211 -2.14 -12.48 -15.41
N LYS A 212 -1.78 -11.24 -15.13
CA LYS A 212 -0.42 -10.77 -14.96
C LYS A 212 -0.16 -10.61 -13.47
N ILE A 213 0.87 -11.28 -12.95
CA ILE A 213 1.17 -11.32 -11.53
C ILE A 213 2.56 -10.74 -11.32
N ALA A 214 2.66 -9.72 -10.49
CA ALA A 214 3.94 -9.24 -10.01
C ALA A 214 4.41 -10.14 -8.86
N VAL A 215 5.66 -10.58 -8.93
CA VAL A 215 6.33 -11.36 -7.88
C VAL A 215 7.53 -10.58 -7.40
N ASP A 216 7.56 -10.41 -6.09
CA ASP A 216 8.50 -9.55 -5.41
C ASP A 216 9.36 -10.40 -4.46
N ALA A 217 10.66 -10.50 -4.77
CA ALA A 217 11.62 -11.22 -3.95
C ALA A 217 12.22 -10.26 -2.91
N GLY A 218 11.78 -10.29 -1.65
CA GLY A 218 12.18 -9.33 -0.62
C GLY A 218 13.68 -8.99 -0.58
N HIS A 219 14.00 -7.74 -0.22
CA HIS A 219 15.37 -7.22 -0.10
C HIS A 219 16.19 -7.33 -1.40
N GLY A 220 17.52 -7.40 -1.31
CA GLY A 220 18.42 -7.49 -2.47
C GLY A 220 19.58 -6.49 -2.41
N GLY A 221 20.70 -6.88 -3.02
CA GLY A 221 21.94 -6.11 -3.05
C GLY A 221 22.47 -5.84 -1.64
N GLU A 222 22.60 -4.57 -1.30
CA GLU A 222 23.10 -4.13 0.02
C GLU A 222 22.12 -4.44 1.16
N ASN A 223 20.83 -4.61 0.86
CA ASN A 223 19.85 -5.01 1.86
C ASN A 223 19.84 -6.54 1.98
N MET A 224 20.47 -7.04 3.05
CA MET A 224 20.57 -8.47 3.36
C MET A 224 19.24 -9.08 3.87
N GLY A 225 18.34 -8.24 4.40
CA GLY A 225 17.22 -8.68 5.23
C GLY A 225 17.68 -9.34 6.54
N ALA A 226 16.87 -10.25 7.07
CA ALA A 226 17.23 -11.02 8.25
C ALA A 226 18.36 -12.03 7.99
N THR A 227 19.10 -12.37 9.05
CA THR A 227 20.15 -13.40 9.02
C THR A 227 19.70 -14.65 9.79
N GLY A 228 19.90 -15.83 9.19
CA GLY A 228 19.64 -17.11 9.85
C GLY A 228 20.54 -17.31 11.07
N ARG A 229 19.96 -17.66 12.21
CA ARG A 229 20.71 -17.76 13.49
C ARG A 229 21.72 -18.90 13.50
N THR A 230 21.43 -20.00 12.80
CA THR A 230 22.25 -21.21 12.84
C THR A 230 23.22 -21.26 11.67
N SER A 231 22.75 -20.90 10.48
CA SER A 231 23.50 -21.05 9.22
C SER A 231 24.17 -19.77 8.73
N GLY A 232 23.78 -18.60 9.24
CA GLY A 232 24.30 -17.30 8.79
C GLY A 232 23.79 -16.86 7.41
N ILE A 233 22.81 -17.55 6.83
CA ILE A 233 22.25 -17.19 5.52
C ILE A 233 21.56 -15.82 5.55
N ALA A 234 21.54 -15.14 4.40
CA ALA A 234 20.81 -13.90 4.22
C ALA A 234 19.40 -14.15 3.67
N GLU A 235 18.41 -13.42 4.18
CA GLU A 235 17.02 -13.49 3.71
C GLU A 235 16.91 -13.19 2.21
N LYS A 236 17.66 -12.19 1.71
CA LYS A 236 17.64 -11.81 0.28
C LYS A 236 17.91 -12.97 -0.68
N ASP A 237 18.74 -13.94 -0.27
CA ASP A 237 19.13 -15.06 -1.13
C ASP A 237 17.97 -16.08 -1.23
N TYR A 238 17.30 -16.32 -0.10
CA TYR A 238 16.26 -17.33 -0.01
C TYR A 238 14.91 -16.83 -0.47
N THR A 239 14.61 -15.54 -0.28
CA THR A 239 13.47 -14.89 -0.91
C THR A 239 13.57 -14.95 -2.44
N LEU A 240 14.76 -14.73 -3.03
CA LEU A 240 14.97 -14.88 -4.47
C LEU A 240 14.77 -16.33 -4.95
N LYS A 241 15.33 -17.30 -4.23
CA LYS A 241 15.17 -18.73 -4.56
C LYS A 241 13.69 -19.15 -4.56
N ILE A 242 12.94 -18.77 -3.52
CA ILE A 242 11.51 -19.08 -3.40
C ILE A 242 10.70 -18.34 -4.47
N ALA A 243 11.00 -17.06 -4.72
CA ALA A 243 10.32 -16.26 -5.73
C ALA A 243 10.54 -16.81 -7.15
N ARG A 244 11.73 -17.31 -7.49
CA ARG A 244 12.01 -18.00 -8.75
C ARG A 244 11.21 -19.31 -8.89
N GLU A 245 11.04 -20.07 -7.81
CA GLU A 245 10.16 -21.26 -7.85
C GLU A 245 8.68 -20.88 -7.99
N LEU A 246 8.24 -19.77 -7.38
CA LEU A 246 6.90 -19.22 -7.56
C LEU A 246 6.67 -18.76 -9.00
N GLU A 247 7.62 -18.05 -9.59
CA GLU A 247 7.57 -17.64 -11.00
C GLU A 247 7.40 -18.86 -11.92
N LYS A 248 8.22 -19.91 -11.75
CA LYS A 248 8.09 -21.15 -12.53
C LYS A 248 6.71 -21.78 -12.37
N ALA A 249 6.21 -21.85 -11.14
CA ALA A 249 4.90 -22.43 -10.85
C ALA A 249 3.77 -21.62 -11.52
N LEU A 250 3.83 -20.29 -11.48
CA LEU A 250 2.86 -19.40 -12.13
C LEU A 250 2.94 -19.47 -13.65
N LYS A 251 4.15 -19.50 -14.24
CA LYS A 251 4.34 -19.67 -15.69
C LYS A 251 3.81 -21.02 -16.18
N LYS A 252 3.91 -22.09 -15.38
CA LYS A 252 3.30 -23.41 -15.67
C LYS A 252 1.76 -23.32 -15.76
N GLU A 253 1.16 -22.43 -14.98
CA GLU A 253 -0.28 -22.09 -15.04
C GLU A 253 -0.62 -21.08 -16.15
N LYS A 254 0.35 -20.77 -17.02
CA LYS A 254 0.25 -19.81 -18.13
C LYS A 254 0.00 -18.37 -17.70
N ALA A 255 0.23 -18.02 -16.43
CA ALA A 255 0.18 -16.63 -15.99
C ALA A 255 1.33 -15.83 -16.61
N LYS A 256 1.08 -14.55 -16.91
CA LYS A 256 2.16 -13.61 -17.19
C LYS A 256 2.79 -13.23 -15.85
N VAL A 257 4.12 -13.27 -15.74
CA VAL A 257 4.80 -12.97 -14.49
C VAL A 257 5.81 -11.86 -14.71
N TYR A 258 5.82 -10.89 -13.79
CA TYR A 258 6.84 -9.86 -13.70
C TYR A 258 7.58 -10.04 -12.37
N MET A 259 8.90 -10.18 -12.41
CA MET A 259 9.75 -10.26 -11.22
C MET A 259 10.34 -8.88 -10.92
N THR A 260 10.25 -8.39 -9.67
CA THR A 260 10.88 -7.10 -9.32
C THR A 260 12.40 -7.12 -9.38
N ARG A 261 12.98 -8.31 -9.24
CA ARG A 261 14.41 -8.57 -9.44
C ARG A 261 14.58 -10.02 -9.83
N GLU A 262 15.46 -10.26 -10.79
CA GLU A 262 15.84 -11.60 -11.20
C GLU A 262 17.16 -12.02 -10.57
N GLU A 263 18.03 -11.08 -10.19
CA GLU A 263 19.33 -11.31 -9.55
C GLU A 263 19.44 -10.61 -8.18
N ASP A 264 20.61 -10.70 -7.57
CA ASP A 264 20.93 -9.95 -6.35
C ASP A 264 21.23 -8.49 -6.70
N THR A 265 20.21 -7.63 -6.61
CA THR A 265 20.29 -6.22 -7.03
C THR A 265 19.69 -5.31 -5.98
N THR A 266 20.36 -4.19 -5.69
CA THR A 266 19.82 -3.13 -4.83
C THR A 266 18.70 -2.40 -5.57
N LEU A 267 17.49 -2.40 -5.00
CA LEU A 267 16.35 -1.66 -5.54
C LEU A 267 15.64 -0.91 -4.40
N SER A 268 15.45 0.41 -4.56
CA SER A 268 14.72 1.20 -3.57
C SER A 268 13.24 0.83 -3.55
N MET A 269 12.55 1.04 -2.41
CA MET A 269 11.11 0.77 -2.32
C MET A 269 10.27 1.64 -3.28
N VAL A 270 10.75 2.85 -3.58
CA VAL A 270 10.11 3.76 -4.54
C VAL A 270 10.22 3.18 -5.95
N ASP A 271 11.43 2.84 -6.40
CA ASP A 271 11.66 2.29 -7.74
C ASP A 271 10.89 0.99 -7.94
N ARG A 272 10.88 0.14 -6.91
CA ARG A 272 10.13 -1.12 -6.89
C ARG A 272 8.63 -0.89 -7.08
N THR A 273 8.06 0.06 -6.34
CA THR A 273 6.64 0.40 -6.44
C THR A 273 6.29 0.96 -7.82
N LEU A 274 7.12 1.87 -8.34
CA LEU A 274 6.91 2.49 -9.66
C LEU A 274 7.04 1.47 -10.79
N ALA A 275 8.03 0.59 -10.74
CA ALA A 275 8.23 -0.47 -11.72
C ALA A 275 7.05 -1.44 -11.75
N ILE A 276 6.57 -1.90 -10.58
CA ILE A 276 5.36 -2.74 -10.51
C ILE A 276 4.14 -2.00 -11.08
N ARG A 277 3.98 -0.70 -10.77
CA ARG A 277 2.85 0.09 -11.29
C ARG A 277 2.84 0.17 -12.82
N GLN A 278 3.99 0.34 -13.45
CA GLN A 278 4.11 0.37 -14.92
C GLN A 278 3.69 -0.95 -15.58
N GLU A 279 3.85 -2.06 -14.87
CA GLU A 279 3.50 -3.38 -15.38
C GLU A 279 2.01 -3.65 -15.38
N LEU A 280 1.18 -2.84 -14.70
CA LEU A 280 -0.27 -3.03 -14.54
C LEU A 280 -0.62 -4.50 -14.17
N PRO A 281 -0.05 -5.06 -13.09
CA PRO A 281 -0.37 -6.40 -12.67
C PRO A 281 -1.80 -6.46 -12.11
N HIS A 282 -2.39 -7.65 -12.19
CA HIS A 282 -3.67 -7.94 -11.56
C HIS A 282 -3.54 -8.21 -10.06
N LEU A 283 -2.36 -8.63 -9.59
CA LEU A 283 -2.04 -8.78 -8.17
C LEU A 283 -0.51 -8.82 -7.96
N LEU A 284 -0.09 -8.54 -6.73
CA LEU A 284 1.29 -8.61 -6.24
C LEU A 284 1.45 -9.70 -5.17
N LEU A 285 2.48 -10.53 -5.31
CA LEU A 285 2.92 -11.49 -4.29
C LEU A 285 4.35 -11.16 -3.87
N SER A 286 4.54 -10.69 -2.64
CA SER A 286 5.85 -10.39 -2.07
C SER A 286 6.30 -11.50 -1.13
N ILE A 287 7.52 -11.98 -1.29
CA ILE A 287 8.08 -13.13 -0.57
C ILE A 287 9.14 -12.64 0.40
N HIS A 288 8.93 -12.95 1.67
CA HIS A 288 9.81 -12.58 2.78
C HIS A 288 10.02 -13.76 3.75
N LEU A 289 11.02 -13.62 4.62
CA LEU A 289 11.26 -14.53 5.73
C LEU A 289 11.33 -13.74 7.03
N ASN A 290 10.49 -14.14 7.98
CA ASN A 290 10.29 -13.35 9.17
C ASN A 290 11.47 -13.50 10.13
N SER A 291 11.55 -12.62 11.11
CA SER A 291 12.55 -12.71 12.17
C SER A 291 12.03 -12.06 13.45
N ALA A 292 12.38 -12.65 14.58
CA ALA A 292 12.02 -12.15 15.90
C ALA A 292 13.24 -12.14 16.84
N GLY A 293 13.13 -11.34 17.90
CA GLY A 293 14.13 -11.29 18.98
C GLY A 293 14.29 -12.61 19.74
N SER A 294 13.28 -13.49 19.71
CA SER A 294 13.32 -14.84 20.27
C SER A 294 13.32 -15.90 19.17
N ASP A 295 14.02 -17.01 19.40
CA ASP A 295 14.03 -18.18 18.52
C ASP A 295 12.81 -19.10 18.73
N THR A 296 11.91 -18.76 19.65
CA THR A 296 10.68 -19.53 19.91
C THR A 296 9.52 -19.17 18.98
N VAL A 297 9.58 -18.00 18.34
CA VAL A 297 8.55 -17.52 17.39
C VAL A 297 8.79 -18.18 16.04
N LYS A 298 7.77 -18.87 15.52
CA LYS A 298 7.83 -19.65 14.28
C LYS A 298 6.50 -19.69 13.57
N GLY A 299 6.51 -20.10 12.31
CA GLY A 299 5.31 -20.30 11.51
C GLY A 299 5.16 -19.37 10.32
N ALA A 300 4.13 -19.61 9.53
CA ALA A 300 3.79 -18.81 8.35
C ALA A 300 2.82 -17.68 8.70
N SER A 301 2.98 -16.56 8.01
CA SER A 301 1.99 -15.47 8.03
C SER A 301 1.84 -14.82 6.66
N THR A 302 0.70 -14.15 6.49
CA THR A 302 0.42 -13.30 5.33
C THR A 302 -0.01 -11.92 5.80
N TYR A 303 0.33 -10.89 5.04
CA TYR A 303 0.14 -9.50 5.41
C TYR A 303 -0.62 -8.75 4.33
N TYR A 304 -1.50 -7.85 4.77
CA TYR A 304 -2.24 -6.93 3.93
C TYR A 304 -2.41 -5.58 4.63
N ARG A 305 -2.60 -4.53 3.84
CA ARG A 305 -2.95 -3.20 4.33
C ARG A 305 -4.43 -2.89 4.11
N HIS A 306 -4.89 -3.08 2.88
CA HIS A 306 -6.24 -2.71 2.46
C HIS A 306 -7.21 -3.86 2.67
N ILE A 307 -8.34 -3.59 3.31
CA ILE A 307 -9.28 -4.63 3.76
C ILE A 307 -9.87 -5.45 2.61
N GLY A 308 -10.05 -4.84 1.43
CA GLY A 308 -10.51 -5.54 0.21
C GLY A 308 -9.51 -6.58 -0.31
N PHE A 309 -8.25 -6.56 0.14
CA PHE A 309 -7.22 -7.53 -0.28
C PHE A 309 -7.08 -8.70 0.71
N ARG A 310 -7.76 -8.64 1.86
CA ARG A 310 -7.75 -9.69 2.87
C ARG A 310 -8.16 -11.08 2.33
N PRO A 311 -9.18 -11.24 1.45
CA PRO A 311 -9.56 -12.56 0.97
C PRO A 311 -8.43 -13.32 0.27
N LEU A 312 -7.59 -12.61 -0.51
CA LEU A 312 -6.41 -13.19 -1.17
C LEU A 312 -5.41 -13.73 -0.14
N THR A 313 -5.07 -12.91 0.85
CA THR A 313 -4.04 -13.26 1.84
C THR A 313 -4.49 -14.42 2.73
N GLN A 314 -5.77 -14.47 3.10
CA GLN A 314 -6.35 -15.60 3.83
C GLN A 314 -6.31 -16.91 3.04
N ALA A 315 -6.64 -16.88 1.74
CA ALA A 315 -6.61 -18.06 0.90
C ALA A 315 -5.19 -18.63 0.75
N ILE A 316 -4.19 -17.74 0.60
CA ILE A 316 -2.78 -18.12 0.56
C ILE A 316 -2.33 -18.72 1.90
N LEU A 317 -2.63 -18.06 3.02
CA LEU A 317 -2.24 -18.58 4.34
C LEU A 317 -2.82 -19.97 4.59
N LYS A 318 -4.10 -20.18 4.29
CA LYS A 318 -4.76 -21.48 4.45
C LYS A 318 -4.00 -22.60 3.75
N ARG A 319 -3.53 -22.37 2.52
CA ARG A 319 -2.73 -23.35 1.77
C ARG A 319 -1.31 -23.52 2.31
N MET A 320 -0.70 -22.44 2.80
CA MET A 320 0.62 -22.48 3.42
C MET A 320 0.65 -23.35 4.68
N LEU A 321 -0.41 -23.33 5.49
CA LEU A 321 -0.51 -24.12 6.73
C LEU A 321 -0.55 -25.65 6.46
N GLU A 322 -0.98 -26.07 5.27
CA GLU A 322 -0.93 -27.48 4.85
C GLU A 322 0.51 -28.02 4.73
N LEU A 323 1.53 -27.16 4.82
CA LEU A 323 2.94 -27.56 4.91
C LEU A 323 3.34 -27.98 6.34
N GLY A 324 2.41 -27.95 7.31
CA GLY A 324 2.72 -28.24 8.71
C GLY A 324 3.56 -27.15 9.40
N LEU A 325 3.50 -25.92 8.89
CA LEU A 325 4.03 -24.74 9.60
C LEU A 325 3.06 -24.36 10.72
N LYS A 326 3.58 -23.80 11.81
CA LYS A 326 2.70 -23.15 12.79
C LYS A 326 1.99 -21.96 12.13
N GLU A 327 0.78 -21.66 12.57
CA GLU A 327 0.12 -20.42 12.17
C GLU A 327 0.63 -19.25 13.02
N TYR A 328 1.24 -18.26 12.37
CA TYR A 328 1.46 -16.95 12.99
C TYR A 328 0.25 -16.04 12.77
N GLY A 329 -0.31 -16.04 11.55
CA GLY A 329 -1.63 -15.46 11.27
C GLY A 329 -1.75 -14.66 9.98
N ASN A 330 -2.96 -14.17 9.74
CA ASN A 330 -3.30 -13.24 8.66
C ASN A 330 -3.34 -11.81 9.21
N VAL A 331 -2.27 -11.05 8.99
CA VAL A 331 -1.98 -9.79 9.67
C VAL A 331 -2.43 -8.60 8.83
N GLY A 332 -3.38 -7.82 9.36
CA GLY A 332 -3.89 -6.59 8.73
C GLY A 332 -3.14 -5.34 9.17
N SER A 333 -3.54 -4.18 8.60
CA SER A 333 -2.98 -2.86 8.92
C SER A 333 -1.46 -2.75 8.74
N PHE A 334 -0.89 -3.52 7.79
CA PHE A 334 0.55 -3.58 7.60
C PHE A 334 1.09 -2.37 6.83
N ASN A 335 1.86 -1.50 7.50
CA ASN A 335 2.36 -0.24 6.95
C ASN A 335 3.63 -0.40 6.08
N PHE A 336 3.80 -1.55 5.43
CA PHE A 336 4.91 -1.78 4.51
C PHE A 336 4.68 -1.10 3.16
N SER A 337 5.73 -0.53 2.57
CA SER A 337 5.63 0.28 1.36
C SER A 337 4.97 -0.46 0.18
N LEU A 338 5.31 -1.74 -0.07
CA LEU A 338 4.67 -2.50 -1.15
C LEU A 338 3.27 -3.03 -0.84
N SER A 339 2.83 -2.95 0.42
CA SER A 339 1.42 -3.15 0.77
C SER A 339 0.60 -1.86 0.67
N GLY A 340 1.26 -0.71 0.52
CA GLY A 340 0.69 0.63 0.36
C GLY A 340 -0.13 0.84 -0.91
N PRO A 341 0.35 0.44 -2.11
CA PRO A 341 -0.37 0.54 -3.38
C PRO A 341 -1.80 0.01 -3.30
N THR A 342 -2.72 0.75 -3.92
CA THR A 342 -4.14 0.40 -4.04
C THR A 342 -4.48 -0.11 -5.44
N GLU A 343 -3.55 -0.03 -6.39
CA GLU A 343 -3.74 -0.31 -7.81
C GLU A 343 -3.91 -1.79 -8.13
N TYR A 344 -3.67 -2.68 -7.17
CA TYR A 344 -3.83 -4.12 -7.31
C TYR A 344 -3.90 -4.79 -5.93
N PRO A 345 -4.65 -5.92 -5.79
CA PRO A 345 -4.54 -6.80 -4.64
C PRO A 345 -3.10 -7.19 -4.37
N ASN A 346 -2.66 -7.08 -3.13
CA ASN A 346 -1.31 -7.47 -2.73
C ASN A 346 -1.32 -8.41 -1.52
N CYS A 347 -0.35 -9.30 -1.48
CA CYS A 347 -0.07 -10.20 -0.37
C CYS A 347 1.43 -10.24 -0.13
N LEU A 348 1.88 -9.84 1.06
CA LEU A 348 3.21 -10.21 1.51
C LEU A 348 3.12 -11.53 2.28
N VAL A 349 3.93 -12.50 1.89
CA VAL A 349 4.01 -13.83 2.47
C VAL A 349 5.30 -13.91 3.27
N GLU A 350 5.18 -13.95 4.58
CA GLU A 350 6.27 -14.36 5.47
C GLU A 350 6.25 -15.89 5.54
N VAL A 351 7.13 -16.52 4.79
CA VAL A 351 7.08 -17.97 4.56
C VAL A 351 7.28 -18.74 5.86
N ALA A 352 8.25 -18.33 6.68
CA ALA A 352 8.62 -18.89 7.97
C ALA A 352 9.61 -17.95 8.68
N PHE A 353 9.99 -18.22 9.94
CA PHE A 353 10.93 -17.38 10.69
C PHE A 353 12.39 -17.86 10.55
N LEU A 354 13.27 -17.04 9.95
CA LEU A 354 14.73 -17.30 9.92
C LEU A 354 15.36 -17.32 11.31
N SER A 355 14.73 -16.65 12.28
CA SER A 355 15.20 -16.64 13.66
C SER A 355 14.90 -17.95 14.41
N ASN A 356 14.02 -18.82 13.91
CA ASN A 356 13.68 -20.08 14.54
C ASN A 356 14.40 -21.26 13.88
N ARG A 357 14.99 -22.15 14.70
CA ARG A 357 15.83 -23.26 14.21
C ARG A 357 15.08 -24.28 13.35
N GLU A 358 13.82 -24.58 13.67
CA GLU A 358 13.02 -25.55 12.91
C GLU A 358 12.60 -24.97 11.56
N ASP A 359 12.14 -23.73 11.56
CA ASP A 359 11.78 -22.99 10.35
C ASP A 359 13.01 -22.76 9.46
N GLU A 360 14.14 -22.33 10.01
CA GLU A 360 15.41 -22.16 9.30
C GLU A 360 15.83 -23.46 8.59
N LYS A 361 15.73 -24.61 9.28
CA LYS A 361 16.04 -25.92 8.66
C LYS A 361 15.17 -26.21 7.44
N ARG A 362 13.90 -25.79 7.47
CA ARG A 362 13.00 -25.93 6.31
C ARG A 362 13.36 -24.94 5.21
N ILE A 363 13.64 -23.68 5.56
CA ILE A 363 14.07 -22.63 4.63
C ILE A 363 15.32 -23.06 3.87
N LEU A 364 16.25 -23.79 4.48
CA LEU A 364 17.44 -24.30 3.79
C LEU A 364 17.13 -25.34 2.69
N SER A 365 15.92 -25.93 2.67
CA SER A 365 15.55 -27.01 1.75
C SER A 365 15.01 -26.50 0.40
N PRO A 366 15.63 -26.85 -0.74
CA PRO A 366 15.08 -26.55 -2.07
C PRO A 366 13.71 -27.20 -2.33
N THR A 367 13.44 -28.35 -1.71
CA THR A 367 12.13 -29.02 -1.79
C THR A 367 11.05 -28.16 -1.13
N PHE A 368 11.38 -27.53 0.01
CA PHE A 368 10.45 -26.64 0.69
C PHE A 368 10.13 -25.41 -0.15
N HIS A 369 11.09 -24.83 -0.89
CA HIS A 369 10.83 -23.69 -1.79
C HIS A 369 9.78 -24.03 -2.86
N LYS A 370 9.88 -25.20 -3.49
CA LYS A 370 8.91 -25.70 -4.46
C LYS A 370 7.53 -25.91 -3.86
N GLN A 371 7.47 -26.45 -2.63
CA GLN A 371 6.23 -26.67 -1.91
C GLN A 371 5.54 -25.34 -1.55
N VAL A 372 6.30 -24.36 -1.07
CA VAL A 372 5.81 -23.00 -0.78
C VAL A 372 5.22 -22.37 -2.03
N ALA A 373 5.97 -22.37 -3.14
CA ALA A 373 5.50 -21.88 -4.43
C ALA A 373 4.17 -22.54 -4.85
N ALA A 374 4.08 -23.87 -4.78
CA ALA A 374 2.86 -24.60 -5.12
C ALA A 374 1.66 -24.24 -4.22
N LYS A 375 1.88 -24.03 -2.91
CA LYS A 375 0.81 -23.62 -1.99
C LYS A 375 0.35 -22.20 -2.23
N ILE A 376 1.25 -21.26 -2.54
CA ILE A 376 0.88 -19.89 -2.92
C ILE A 376 0.01 -19.93 -4.19
N VAL A 377 0.43 -20.66 -5.24
CA VAL A 377 -0.37 -20.82 -6.46
C VAL A 377 -1.75 -21.42 -6.17
N ALA A 378 -1.83 -22.46 -5.34
CA ALA A 378 -3.10 -23.06 -4.93
C ALA A 378 -3.99 -22.06 -4.18
N GLY A 379 -3.42 -21.21 -3.31
CA GLY A 379 -4.16 -20.19 -2.58
C GLY A 379 -4.74 -19.12 -3.49
N VAL A 380 -3.98 -18.67 -4.49
CA VAL A 380 -4.49 -17.74 -5.51
C VAL A 380 -5.62 -18.39 -6.32
N LYS A 381 -5.48 -19.66 -6.71
CA LYS A 381 -6.55 -20.41 -7.41
C LYS A 381 -7.83 -20.52 -6.57
N ASP A 382 -7.70 -20.80 -5.28
CA ASP A 382 -8.86 -20.84 -4.37
C ASP A 382 -9.53 -19.48 -4.25
N TRP A 383 -8.76 -18.41 -4.11
CA TRP A 383 -9.28 -17.04 -4.06
C TRP A 383 -10.08 -16.71 -5.33
N LEU A 384 -9.52 -16.96 -6.52
CA LEU A 384 -10.21 -16.75 -7.79
C LEU A 384 -11.49 -17.59 -7.92
N LYS A 385 -11.48 -18.83 -7.44
CA LYS A 385 -12.64 -19.73 -7.51
C LYS A 385 -13.78 -19.31 -6.58
N ASN A 386 -13.46 -18.73 -5.43
CA ASN A 386 -14.42 -18.39 -4.38
C ASN A 386 -15.01 -16.98 -4.50
N MET A 387 -14.62 -16.21 -5.53
CA MET A 387 -15.24 -14.91 -5.79
C MET A 387 -16.71 -15.09 -6.22
N PRO A 388 -17.63 -14.26 -5.68
CA PRO A 388 -18.95 -14.13 -6.25
C PRO A 388 -18.82 -13.74 -7.73
N ARG A 389 -19.55 -14.45 -8.60
CA ARG A 389 -19.53 -14.20 -10.04
C ARG A 389 -20.38 -13.00 -10.42
#